data_AF-A0A349E525-F1
#
_entry.id   AF-A0A349E525-F1
#
_cell.length_a   1.000
_cell.length_b   1.000
_cell.length_c   1.000
_cell.angle_alpha   90.00
_cell.angle_beta   90.00
_cell.angle_gamma   90.00
#
_symmetry.space_group_name_H-M   'P 1'
#
loop_
_entity.id
_entity.type
_entity.pdbx_description
1 polymer ?
#
loop_
_entity_poly.entity_id
_entity_poly.type
_entity_poly.pdbx_seq_one_letter_code
_entity_poly.pdbx_strand_id
1 'polypeptide(L)'
;MKKIAFPFFTVMFATAGLAHFIIPSVFVKAMPPLFPPTLAAFLNLLVGAIEIALAIGFWTRFRQLAVYISFFLLVSFLVFVHTWHLLIGKFPGFPEVGAVVLWLRFVAQLILIYWFWLVRNE
;
A
#
# COMPACT_ATOMS: atom_id res chain seq x y z
N MET A 1 13.16 -17.30 3.02
CA MET A 1 11.69 -17.13 2.93
C MET A 1 11.22 -16.71 1.53
N LYS A 2 12.15 -16.28 0.66
CA LYS A 2 11.98 -15.98 -0.78
C LYS A 2 10.91 -16.76 -1.54
N LYS A 3 10.92 -18.11 -1.42
CA LYS A 3 10.04 -19.00 -2.20
C LYS A 3 8.55 -18.74 -1.96
N ILE A 4 8.20 -18.13 -0.84
CA ILE A 4 6.82 -17.77 -0.48
C ILE A 4 6.64 -16.25 -0.53
N ALA A 5 7.60 -15.50 0.02
CA ALA A 5 7.49 -14.05 0.17
C ALA A 5 7.37 -13.31 -1.17
N PHE A 6 8.28 -13.53 -2.13
CA PHE A 6 8.25 -12.78 -3.39
C PHE A 6 7.05 -13.12 -4.29
N PRO A 7 6.64 -14.40 -4.44
CA PRO A 7 5.37 -14.71 -5.11
C PRO A 7 4.17 -14.01 -4.44
N PHE A 8 4.08 -14.06 -3.12
CA PHE A 8 3.01 -13.39 -2.37
C PHE A 8 3.02 -11.87 -2.61
N PHE A 9 4.18 -11.21 -2.43
CA PHE A 9 4.32 -9.77 -2.65
C PHE A 9 4.05 -9.36 -4.09
N THR A 10 4.47 -10.16 -5.07
CA THR A 10 4.16 -9.91 -6.47
C THR A 10 2.66 -9.92 -6.73
N VAL A 11 1.94 -10.94 -6.25
CA VAL A 11 0.47 -10.99 -6.41
C VAL A 11 -0.19 -9.83 -5.68
N MET A 12 0.23 -9.54 -4.45
CA MET A 12 -0.31 -8.44 -3.65
C MET A 12 -0.11 -7.08 -4.33
N PHE A 13 1.12 -6.74 -4.75
CA PHE A 13 1.41 -5.46 -5.39
C PHE A 13 0.83 -5.35 -6.80
N ALA A 14 0.79 -6.44 -7.57
CA ALA A 14 0.14 -6.42 -8.88
C ALA A 14 -1.37 -6.18 -8.76
N THR A 15 -2.04 -6.85 -7.83
CA THR A 15 -3.49 -6.70 -7.62
C THR A 15 -3.85 -5.33 -7.03
N ALA A 16 -3.11 -4.85 -6.03
CA ALA A 16 -3.27 -3.51 -5.47
C ALA A 16 -3.00 -2.44 -6.54
N GLY A 17 -1.90 -2.58 -7.28
CA GLY A 17 -1.51 -1.64 -8.32
C GLY A 17 -2.55 -1.54 -9.43
N LEU A 18 -3.13 -2.67 -9.86
CA LEU A 18 -4.24 -2.67 -10.82
C LEU A 18 -5.51 -2.03 -10.25
N ALA A 19 -5.81 -2.25 -8.97
CA ALA A 19 -6.99 -1.68 -8.32
C ALA A 19 -6.97 -0.15 -8.31
N HIS A 20 -5.80 0.49 -8.23
CA HIS A 20 -5.65 1.95 -8.33
C HIS A 20 -6.17 2.53 -9.66
N PHE A 21 -6.19 1.74 -10.74
CA PHE A 21 -6.73 2.14 -12.05
C PHE A 21 -8.19 1.71 -12.24
N ILE A 22 -8.59 0.57 -11.66
CA ILE A 22 -9.94 0.00 -11.84
C ILE A 22 -10.97 0.69 -10.94
N ILE A 23 -10.62 0.99 -9.69
CA ILE A 23 -11.51 1.63 -8.70
C ILE A 23 -10.86 2.85 -8.03
N PRO A 24 -10.38 3.85 -8.81
CA PRO A 24 -9.60 4.98 -8.29
C PRO A 24 -10.34 5.81 -7.23
N SER A 25 -11.67 5.86 -7.31
CA SER A 25 -12.51 6.63 -6.38
C SER A 25 -12.38 6.14 -4.93
N VAL A 26 -12.12 4.85 -4.71
CA VAL A 26 -11.90 4.26 -3.38
C VAL A 26 -10.63 4.81 -2.76
N PHE A 27 -9.54 4.77 -3.51
CA PHE A 27 -8.22 5.18 -3.06
C PHE A 27 -8.13 6.69 -2.87
N VAL A 28 -8.63 7.49 -3.82
CA VAL A 28 -8.63 8.95 -3.71
C VAL A 28 -9.46 9.42 -2.52
N LYS A 29 -10.62 8.81 -2.26
CA LYS A 29 -11.42 9.12 -1.06
C LYS A 29 -10.69 8.73 0.23
N ALA A 30 -10.02 7.58 0.22
CA ALA A 30 -9.29 7.08 1.38
C ALA A 30 -8.07 7.95 1.75
N MET A 31 -7.55 8.78 0.85
CA MET A 31 -6.42 9.66 1.16
C MET A 31 -6.78 10.70 2.24
N PRO A 32 -5.84 11.05 3.13
CA PRO A 32 -6.02 12.19 4.01
C PRO A 32 -6.14 13.48 3.18
N PRO A 33 -6.85 14.52 3.68
CA PRO A 33 -7.07 15.78 2.96
C PRO A 33 -5.82 16.68 2.96
N LEU A 34 -4.66 16.12 2.60
CA LEU A 34 -3.36 16.80 2.53
C LEU A 34 -3.08 17.38 1.14
N PHE A 35 -3.80 16.91 0.12
CA PHE A 35 -3.55 17.24 -1.29
C PHE A 35 -4.80 17.81 -1.95
N PRO A 36 -4.65 18.76 -2.90
CA PRO A 36 -5.73 19.13 -3.80
C PRO A 36 -6.27 17.90 -4.57
N PRO A 37 -7.55 17.87 -4.97
CA PRO A 37 -8.16 16.71 -5.63
C PRO A 37 -7.42 16.23 -6.88
N THR A 38 -6.91 17.17 -7.69
CA THR A 38 -6.13 16.86 -8.90
C THR A 38 -4.80 16.19 -8.58
N LEU A 39 -4.12 16.64 -7.53
CA LEU A 39 -2.87 16.03 -7.06
C LEU A 39 -3.13 14.66 -6.42
N ALA A 40 -4.18 14.51 -5.63
CA ALA A 40 -4.56 13.21 -5.05
C ALA A 40 -4.86 12.17 -6.14
N ALA A 41 -5.58 12.55 -7.20
CA ALA A 41 -5.85 11.68 -8.34
C ALA A 41 -4.56 11.29 -9.08
N PHE A 42 -3.64 12.23 -9.29
CA PHE A 42 -2.34 11.93 -9.89
C PHE A 42 -1.51 10.98 -9.01
N LEU A 43 -1.40 11.25 -7.71
CA LEU A 43 -0.65 10.42 -6.76
C LEU A 43 -1.23 9.00 -6.70
N ASN A 44 -2.55 8.84 -6.77
CA ASN A 44 -3.19 7.54 -6.86
C ASN A 44 -2.69 6.71 -8.07
N LEU A 45 -2.65 7.32 -9.26
CA LEU A 45 -2.17 6.66 -10.47
C LEU A 45 -0.67 6.36 -10.40
N LEU A 46 0.11 7.30 -9.85
CA LEU A 46 1.55 7.14 -9.66
C LEU A 46 1.85 5.97 -8.72
N VAL A 47 1.14 5.87 -7.60
CA VAL A 47 1.24 4.75 -6.67
C VAL A 47 0.90 3.44 -7.38
N GLY A 48 -0.22 3.37 -8.10
CA GLY A 48 -0.59 2.16 -8.84
C GLY A 48 0.48 1.71 -9.84
N ALA A 49 1.09 2.65 -10.57
CA ALA A 49 2.19 2.36 -11.48
C ALA A 49 3.45 1.87 -10.74
N ILE A 50 3.79 2.47 -9.60
CA ILE A 50 4.90 2.04 -8.75
C ILE A 50 4.65 0.61 -8.26
N GLU A 51 3.46 0.30 -7.74
CA GLU A 51 3.14 -1.04 -7.23
C GLU A 51 3.27 -2.12 -8.31
N ILE A 52 2.79 -1.88 -9.53
CA ILE A 52 2.98 -2.79 -10.67
C ILE A 52 4.49 -2.94 -10.99
N ALA A 53 5.24 -1.83 -11.01
CA ALA A 53 6.68 -1.86 -11.25
C ALA A 53 7.43 -2.64 -10.14
N LEU A 54 6.99 -2.57 -8.88
CA LEU A 54 7.54 -3.35 -7.77
C LEU A 54 7.28 -4.84 -7.96
N ALA A 55 6.06 -5.22 -8.35
CA ALA A 55 5.69 -6.60 -8.61
C ALA A 55 6.59 -7.26 -9.66
N ILE A 56 6.92 -6.52 -10.73
CA ILE A 56 7.90 -6.92 -11.75
C ILE A 56 9.31 -6.90 -11.17
N GLY A 57 9.68 -5.82 -10.47
CA GLY A 57 11.00 -5.55 -9.92
C GLY A 57 11.54 -6.67 -9.04
N PHE A 58 10.69 -7.36 -8.28
CA PHE A 58 11.07 -8.52 -7.45
C PHE A 58 11.71 -9.68 -8.22
N TRP A 59 11.45 -9.79 -9.52
CA TRP A 59 11.96 -10.85 -10.40
C TRP A 59 13.12 -10.41 -11.30
N THR A 60 13.60 -9.18 -11.12
CA THR A 60 14.68 -8.61 -11.93
C THR A 60 15.95 -8.40 -11.11
N ARG A 61 17.00 -7.87 -11.76
CA ARG A 61 18.21 -7.36 -11.09
C ARG A 61 17.94 -6.24 -10.08
N PHE A 62 16.77 -5.60 -10.12
CA PHE A 62 16.38 -4.51 -9.23
C PHE A 62 15.64 -4.96 -7.97
N ARG A 63 15.64 -6.25 -7.63
CA ARG A 63 14.92 -6.81 -6.47
C ARG A 63 15.17 -6.04 -5.17
N GLN A 64 16.43 -5.76 -4.83
CA GLN A 64 16.72 -5.05 -3.58
C GLN A 64 16.12 -3.65 -3.56
N LEU A 65 16.22 -2.92 -4.67
CA LEU A 65 15.58 -1.61 -4.82
C LEU A 65 14.06 -1.73 -4.65
N ALA A 66 13.43 -2.74 -5.26
CA ALA A 66 12.01 -2.99 -5.11
C ALA A 66 11.62 -3.27 -3.64
N VAL A 67 12.43 -4.02 -2.89
CA VAL A 67 12.20 -4.26 -1.46
C VAL A 67 12.26 -2.96 -0.65
N TYR A 68 13.26 -2.11 -0.87
CA TYR A 68 13.37 -0.84 -0.14
C TYR A 68 12.24 0.14 -0.48
N ILE A 69 11.86 0.25 -1.76
CA ILE A 69 10.74 1.09 -2.18
C ILE A 69 9.42 0.56 -1.60
N SER A 70 9.22 -0.77 -1.59
CA SER A 70 8.03 -1.39 -0.98
C SER A 70 7.96 -1.07 0.51
N PHE A 71 9.09 -1.20 1.23
CA PHE A 71 9.16 -0.86 2.64
C PHE A 71 8.82 0.60 2.89
N PHE A 72 9.40 1.52 2.12
CA PHE A 72 9.11 2.96 2.20
C PHE A 72 7.63 3.27 1.94
N LEU A 73 7.03 2.65 0.93
CA LEU A 73 5.63 2.85 0.55
C LEU A 73 4.67 2.31 1.62
N LEU A 74 4.95 1.13 2.17
CA LEU A 74 4.17 0.56 3.27
C LEU A 74 4.25 1.44 4.54
N VAL A 75 5.43 1.94 4.90
CA VAL A 75 5.59 2.87 6.02
C VAL A 75 4.82 4.17 5.76
N SER A 76 4.88 4.71 4.54
CA SER A 76 4.14 5.90 4.16
C SER A 76 2.62 5.69 4.30
N PHE A 77 2.09 4.55 3.85
CA PHE A 77 0.67 4.24 4.01
C PHE A 77 0.27 4.06 5.47
N LEU A 78 1.13 3.47 6.30
CA LEU A 78 0.86 3.36 7.73
C LEU A 78 0.73 4.75 8.38
N VAL A 79 1.72 5.62 8.13
CA VAL A 79 1.82 6.94 8.75
C VAL A 79 0.73 7.88 8.25
N PHE A 80 0.54 8.00 6.93
CA PHE A 80 -0.36 9.00 6.37
C PHE A 80 -1.81 8.52 6.23
N VAL A 81 -2.04 7.25 5.89
CA VAL A 81 -3.39 6.75 5.56
C VAL A 81 -4.02 6.01 6.74
N HIS A 82 -3.35 4.97 7.26
CA HIS A 82 -3.93 4.12 8.29
C HIS A 82 -4.05 4.84 9.64
N THR A 83 -3.02 5.59 10.04
CA THR A 83 -3.07 6.44 11.24
C THR A 83 -4.17 7.48 11.12
N TRP A 84 -4.31 8.13 9.96
CA TRP A 84 -5.41 9.07 9.72
C TRP A 84 -6.78 8.44 9.88
N HIS A 85 -7.03 7.26 9.28
CA HIS A 85 -8.30 6.55 9.42
C HIS A 85 -8.65 6.23 10.87
N LEU A 86 -7.66 5.81 11.68
CA LEU A 86 -7.85 5.60 13.11
C LEU A 86 -8.16 6.89 13.86
N LEU A 87 -7.45 7.99 13.55
CA LEU A 87 -7.67 9.30 14.18
C LEU A 87 -9.08 9.83 13.93
N ILE A 88 -9.62 9.66 12.72
CA ILE A 88 -10.99 10.10 12.40
C ILE A 88 -12.05 9.04 12.70
N GLY A 89 -11.66 7.84 13.13
CA GLY A 89 -12.54 6.73 13.46
C GLY A 89 -13.40 6.21 12.30
N LYS A 90 -13.02 6.48 11.04
CA LYS A 90 -13.81 6.11 9.84
C LYS A 90 -12.92 5.81 8.65
N PHE A 91 -13.43 4.98 7.74
CA PHE A 91 -12.91 4.87 6.38
C PHE A 91 -13.65 5.89 5.49
N PRO A 92 -12.98 6.92 4.95
CA PRO A 92 -13.64 7.89 4.09
C PRO A 92 -14.28 7.26 2.84
N GLY A 93 -15.57 7.52 2.64
CA GLY A 93 -16.35 6.96 1.53
C GLY A 93 -17.00 5.61 1.80
N PHE A 94 -16.79 5.02 2.98
CA PHE A 94 -17.30 3.70 3.37
C PHE A 94 -17.79 3.72 4.84
N PRO A 95 -18.98 4.31 5.11
CA PRO A 95 -19.51 4.46 6.46
C PRO A 95 -19.78 3.13 7.18
N GLU A 96 -19.97 2.04 6.44
CA GLU A 96 -20.17 0.69 6.94
C GLU A 96 -18.90 0.07 7.56
N VAL A 97 -17.73 0.66 7.30
CA VAL A 97 -16.45 0.16 7.83
C VAL A 97 -16.31 0.58 9.29
N GLY A 98 -16.57 -0.38 10.19
CA GLY A 98 -16.42 -0.18 11.64
C GLY A 98 -14.96 -0.13 12.11
N ALA A 99 -14.77 0.34 13.35
CA ALA A 99 -13.47 0.54 13.98
C ALA A 99 -12.59 -0.74 14.01
N VAL A 100 -13.20 -1.92 14.17
CA VAL A 100 -12.48 -3.21 14.17
C VAL A 100 -11.70 -3.39 12.86
N VAL A 101 -12.31 -3.09 11.71
CA VAL A 101 -11.67 -3.22 10.40
C VAL A 101 -10.50 -2.24 10.26
N LEU A 102 -10.63 -1.02 10.79
CA LEU A 102 -9.54 -0.03 10.78
C LEU A 102 -8.31 -0.54 11.55
N TRP A 103 -8.53 -1.10 12.74
CA TRP A 103 -7.47 -1.71 13.55
C TRP A 103 -6.85 -2.93 12.88
N LEU A 104 -7.67 -3.82 12.28
CA LEU A 104 -7.15 -4.98 11.55
C LEU A 104 -6.26 -4.55 10.38
N ARG A 105 -6.65 -3.52 9.62
CA ARG A 105 -5.82 -2.97 8.54
C ARG A 105 -4.52 -2.39 9.06
N PHE A 106 -4.56 -1.65 10.17
CA PHE A 106 -3.36 -1.09 10.80
C PHE A 106 -2.37 -2.17 11.25
N VAL A 107 -2.86 -3.22 11.93
CA VAL A 107 -2.02 -4.35 12.37
C VAL A 107 -1.49 -5.15 11.17
N ALA A 108 -2.32 -5.42 10.16
CA ALA A 108 -1.89 -6.07 8.93
C ALA A 108 -0.76 -5.28 8.23
N GLN A 109 -0.85 -3.94 8.22
CA GLN A 109 0.19 -3.08 7.68
C GLN A 109 1.52 -3.22 8.44
N LEU A 110 1.50 -3.29 9.77
CA LEU A 110 2.69 -3.54 10.58
C LEU A 110 3.32 -4.91 10.29
N ILE A 111 2.50 -5.94 10.13
CA ILE A 111 2.97 -7.29 9.77
C ILE A 111 3.65 -7.28 8.40
N LEU A 112 3.06 -6.60 7.40
CA LEU A 112 3.66 -6.47 6.07
C LEU A 112 5.01 -5.74 6.11
N ILE A 113 5.10 -4.63 6.85
CA ILE A 113 6.35 -3.89 7.05
C ILE A 113 7.42 -4.80 7.68
N TYR A 114 7.05 -5.53 8.73
CA TYR A 114 7.96 -6.46 9.40
C TYR A 114 8.42 -7.58 8.45
N TRP A 115 7.52 -8.11 7.62
CA TRP A 115 7.87 -9.15 6.65
C TRP A 115 8.86 -8.64 5.59
N PHE A 116 8.66 -7.42 5.08
CA PHE A 116 9.64 -6.77 4.19
C PHE A 116 10.99 -6.55 4.87
N TRP A 117 11.00 -6.16 6.15
CA TRP A 117 12.24 -6.06 6.93
C TRP A 117 12.98 -7.40 6.97
N LEU A 118 12.29 -8.52 7.19
CA LEU A 118 12.91 -9.83 7.25
C LEU A 118 13.55 -10.27 5.92
N VAL A 119 12.99 -9.88 4.77
CA VAL A 119 13.52 -10.25 3.45
C VAL A 119 14.43 -9.19 2.80
N ARG A 120 14.79 -8.13 3.52
CA ARG A 120 15.55 -7.00 2.93
C ARG A 120 16.93 -7.35 2.38
N ASN A 121 17.58 -8.34 2.98
CA ASN A 121 18.91 -8.81 2.59
C ASN A 121 18.87 -10.13 1.80
N GLU A 122 17.65 -10.60 1.46
CA GLU A 122 17.41 -11.82 0.69
C GLU A 122 17.52 -11.51 -0.82
#